data_AF-A0A497PYG4-F1
#
_entry.id   AF-A0A497PYG4-F1
#
_cell.length_a   1.000
_cell.length_b   1.000
_cell.length_c   1.000
_cell.angle_alpha   90.00
_cell.angle_beta   90.00
_cell.angle_gamma   90.00
#
_symmetry.space_group_name_H-M   'P 1'
#
loop_
_entity.id
_entity.type
_entity.pdbx_description
1 polymer ?
#
loop_
_entity_poly.entity_id
_entity_poly.type
_entity_poly.pdbx_seq_one_letter_code
_entity_poly.pdbx_strand_id
1 'polypeptide(L)'
;MIFSHKCPKCGSTKIAGPHRVMGRDHVRIDLPGFSTATLETFTCADCGYTEFYSDRTGLENIRRSGRYVLNQQPNPATSPSTTRSNRCSLCGAVNPEGSTVCRECGSPL
;
A
#
# COMPACT_ATOMS: atom_id res chain seq x y z
N MET A 1 -4.42 9.53 -16.08
CA MET A 1 -4.55 9.16 -17.52
C MET A 1 -5.90 8.55 -17.86
N ILE A 2 -6.46 7.63 -17.07
CA ILE A 2 -7.74 6.96 -17.42
C ILE A 2 -8.92 7.94 -17.43
N PHE A 3 -9.02 8.82 -16.43
CA PHE A 3 -10.12 9.78 -16.33
C PHE A 3 -9.94 11.01 -17.23
N SER A 4 -8.71 11.49 -17.35
CA SER A 4 -8.38 12.70 -18.11
C SER A 4 -8.15 12.44 -19.60
N HIS A 5 -7.96 11.18 -20.00
CA HIS A 5 -7.47 10.77 -21.32
C HIS A 5 -6.18 11.48 -21.78
N LYS A 6 -5.43 12.07 -20.84
CA LYS A 6 -4.21 12.82 -21.08
C LYS A 6 -3.15 12.47 -20.04
N CYS A 7 -1.90 12.46 -20.46
CA CYS A 7 -0.75 12.34 -19.58
C CYS A 7 -0.67 13.58 -18.68
N PRO A 8 -0.65 13.45 -17.35
CA PRO A 8 -0.55 14.61 -16.45
C PRO A 8 0.84 15.26 -16.49
N LYS A 9 1.87 14.55 -16.96
CA LYS A 9 3.24 15.07 -17.06
C LYS A 9 3.44 15.96 -18.29
N CYS A 10 2.97 15.55 -19.46
CA CYS A 10 3.25 16.25 -20.73
C CYS A 10 2.02 16.64 -21.56
N GLY A 11 0.81 16.30 -21.11
CA GLY A 11 -0.45 16.60 -21.81
C GLY A 11 -0.76 15.70 -23.03
N SER A 12 0.14 14.79 -23.41
CA SER A 12 -0.07 13.87 -24.54
C SER A 12 -1.31 12.97 -24.34
N THR A 13 -1.99 12.67 -25.44
CA THR A 13 -3.11 11.71 -25.52
C THR A 13 -2.67 10.31 -25.92
N LYS A 14 -1.38 10.09 -26.24
CA LYS A 14 -0.86 8.76 -26.61
C LYS A 14 -0.59 7.93 -25.36
N ILE A 15 -1.60 7.19 -24.92
CA ILE A 15 -1.54 6.36 -23.72
C ILE A 15 -1.55 4.88 -24.12
N ALA A 16 -0.55 4.13 -23.66
CA ALA A 16 -0.45 2.68 -23.81
C ALA A 16 -0.94 1.99 -22.52
N GLY A 17 -1.75 0.94 -22.67
CA GLY A 17 -2.30 0.15 -21.56
C GLY A 17 -3.72 -0.36 -21.85
N PRO A 18 -4.37 -1.07 -20.91
CA PRO A 18 -3.81 -1.48 -19.62
C PRO A 18 -2.74 -2.56 -19.79
N HIS A 19 -1.60 -2.36 -19.15
CA HIS A 19 -0.59 -3.41 -18.99
C HIS A 19 -0.75 -4.04 -17.62
N ARG A 20 -0.78 -5.38 -17.58
CA ARG A 20 -0.64 -6.11 -16.33
C ARG A 20 0.84 -6.27 -16.06
N VAL A 21 1.29 -5.74 -14.93
CA VAL A 21 2.69 -5.90 -14.53
C VAL A 21 2.83 -7.27 -13.88
N MET A 22 3.26 -8.24 -14.69
CA MET A 22 3.46 -9.63 -14.25
C MET A 22 4.88 -9.80 -13.73
N GLY A 23 5.02 -9.89 -12.40
CA GLY A 23 6.02 -10.80 -11.84
C GLY A 23 5.54 -12.23 -12.05
N ARG A 24 6.32 -13.28 -11.73
CA ARG A 24 5.87 -14.67 -11.85
C ARG A 24 4.48 -14.95 -11.21
N ASP A 25 4.01 -14.07 -10.32
CA ASP A 25 2.61 -14.00 -9.89
C ASP A 25 1.99 -12.59 -10.08
N HIS A 26 2.53 -11.51 -9.50
CA HIS A 26 2.14 -10.10 -9.70
C HIS A 26 3.29 -9.16 -9.28
N VAL A 27 3.39 -7.93 -9.79
CA VAL A 27 4.19 -6.90 -9.09
C VAL A 27 3.46 -6.51 -7.82
N ARG A 28 4.04 -6.93 -6.71
CA ARG A 28 3.49 -6.82 -5.37
C ARG A 28 3.77 -5.43 -4.82
N ILE A 29 2.74 -4.70 -4.42
CA ILE A 29 2.93 -3.60 -3.47
C ILE A 29 3.32 -4.24 -2.14
N ASP A 30 4.45 -3.83 -1.58
CA ASP A 30 4.87 -4.21 -0.24
C ASP A 30 3.90 -3.60 0.78
N LEU A 31 2.92 -4.40 1.20
CA LEU A 31 1.97 -4.07 2.25
C LEU A 31 2.35 -4.90 3.49
N PRO A 32 2.55 -4.27 4.65
CA PRO A 32 2.92 -5.02 5.86
C PRO A 32 1.81 -6.02 6.22
N GLY A 33 2.12 -7.31 6.10
CA GLY A 33 1.30 -8.42 6.56
C GLY A 33 0.19 -8.92 5.62
N PHE A 34 0.15 -8.53 4.33
CA PHE A 34 -0.95 -8.90 3.43
C PHE A 34 -0.55 -9.37 2.03
N SER A 35 -1.45 -10.18 1.46
CA SER A 35 -1.46 -10.54 0.04
C SER A 35 -1.74 -9.32 -0.84
N THR A 36 -1.22 -9.38 -2.06
CA THR A 36 -0.71 -8.23 -2.77
C THR A 36 -1.76 -7.60 -3.68
N ALA A 37 -1.80 -6.27 -3.75
CA ALA A 37 -2.71 -5.57 -4.65
C ALA A 37 -2.37 -5.88 -6.12
N THR A 38 -3.34 -6.37 -6.89
CA THR A 38 -3.19 -6.48 -8.35
C THR A 38 -3.15 -5.07 -8.93
N LEU A 39 -2.18 -4.81 -9.81
CA LEU A 39 -2.01 -3.50 -10.43
C LEU A 39 -2.26 -3.55 -11.93
N GLU A 40 -3.06 -2.60 -12.39
CA GLU A 40 -3.13 -2.21 -13.79
C GLU A 40 -2.27 -0.98 -14.02
N THR A 41 -1.62 -0.91 -15.18
CA THR A 41 -0.75 0.22 -15.51
C THR A 41 -1.06 0.83 -16.85
N PHE A 42 -0.88 2.15 -16.92
CA PHE A 42 -0.98 2.93 -18.13
C PHE A 42 0.27 3.78 -18.25
N THR A 43 0.86 3.82 -19.44
CA THR A 43 2.11 4.52 -19.70
C THR A 43 1.93 5.49 -20.87
N CYS A 44 2.36 6.74 -20.71
CA CYS A 44 2.41 7.69 -21.81
C CYS A 44 3.51 7.31 -22.80
N ALA A 45 3.15 7.11 -24.06
CA ALA A 45 4.08 6.69 -25.11
C ALA A 45 5.10 7.78 -25.49
N ASP A 46 4.79 9.06 -25.28
CA ASP A 46 5.69 10.15 -25.64
C ASP A 46 6.70 10.51 -24.52
N CYS A 47 6.32 10.38 -23.24
CA CYS A 47 7.19 10.83 -22.12
C CYS A 47 7.50 9.76 -21.04
N GLY A 48 6.97 8.55 -21.19
CA GLY A 48 7.22 7.43 -20.29
C GLY A 48 6.59 7.55 -18.90
N TYR A 49 5.77 8.57 -18.63
CA TYR A 49 5.06 8.68 -17.35
C TYR A 49 4.07 7.50 -17.20
N THR A 50 4.17 6.76 -16.10
CA THR A 50 3.37 5.56 -15.81
C THR A 50 2.53 5.77 -14.55
N GLU A 51 1.25 5.41 -14.62
CA GLU A 51 0.34 5.35 -13.48
C GLU A 51 0.00 3.90 -13.16
N PHE A 52 -0.07 3.58 -11.87
CA PHE A 52 -0.53 2.30 -11.34
C PHE A 52 -1.90 2.48 -10.70
N TYR A 53 -2.80 1.54 -10.97
CA TYR A 53 -4.14 1.49 -10.42
C TYR A 53 -4.33 0.16 -9.71
N SER A 54 -4.74 0.21 -8.45
CA SER A 54 -5.10 -0.99 -7.69
C SER A 54 -6.53 -1.40 -8.01
N ASP A 55 -6.76 -2.71 -8.12
CA ASP A 55 -8.12 -3.27 -8.14
C ASP A 55 -8.84 -3.02 -6.80
N ARG A 56 -10.14 -3.36 -6.75
CA ARG A 56 -10.96 -3.15 -5.55
C ARG A 56 -10.36 -3.81 -4.31
N THR A 57 -9.93 -5.07 -4.43
CA THR A 57 -9.34 -5.85 -3.33
C THR A 57 -8.01 -5.24 -2.86
N GLY A 58 -7.15 -4.85 -3.80
CA GLY A 58 -5.89 -4.18 -3.53
C GLY A 58 -6.09 -2.83 -2.85
N LEU A 59 -7.09 -2.06 -3.27
CA LEU A 59 -7.45 -0.79 -2.65
C LEU A 59 -7.96 -0.98 -1.21
N GLU A 60 -8.74 -2.03 -0.94
CA GLU A 60 -9.15 -2.40 0.41
C GLU A 60 -7.95 -2.79 1.28
N ASN A 61 -6.99 -3.55 0.74
CA ASN A 61 -5.76 -3.90 1.44
C ASN A 61 -4.90 -2.67 1.77
N ILE A 62 -4.76 -1.74 0.82
CA ILE A 62 -4.06 -0.46 1.03
C ILE A 62 -4.77 0.37 2.11
N ARG A 63 -6.10 0.44 2.09
CA ARG A 63 -6.87 1.16 3.12
C ARG A 63 -6.72 0.56 4.51
N ARG A 64 -6.68 -0.77 4.60
CA ARG A 64 -6.56 -1.48 5.88
C ARG A 64 -5.14 -1.47 6.45
N SER A 65 -4.11 -1.56 5.60
CA SER A 65 -2.74 -1.88 6.02
C SER A 65 -1.65 -1.07 5.32
N GLY A 66 -2.01 -0.13 4.45
CA GLY A 66 -1.07 0.71 3.73
C GLY A 66 -0.29 1.65 4.64
N ARG A 67 0.93 1.99 4.22
CA ARG A 67 1.76 3.01 4.86
C ARG A 67 1.52 4.35 4.17
N TYR A 68 0.91 5.30 4.87
CA TYR A 68 0.64 6.64 4.36
C TYR A 68 1.80 7.59 4.70
N VAL A 69 2.50 8.06 3.66
CA VAL A 69 3.69 8.94 3.81
C VAL A 69 3.30 10.41 3.97
N LEU A 70 2.17 10.80 3.38
CA LEU A 70 1.64 12.17 3.43
C LEU A 70 0.35 12.14 4.26
N ASN A 71 0.26 13.03 5.25
CA ASN A 71 -0.80 13.07 6.27
C ASN A 71 -0.90 11.75 7.07
N GLN A 72 0.05 11.54 7.98
CA GLN A 72 -0.18 10.66 9.12
C GLN A 72 -1.42 11.22 9.85
N GLN A 73 -2.62 10.68 9.59
CA GLN A 73 -3.70 10.89 10.54
C GLN A 73 -3.19 10.29 11.85
N PRO A 74 -3.06 11.09 12.94
CA PRO A 74 -2.88 10.49 14.24
C PRO A 74 -4.11 9.62 14.45
N ASN A 75 -3.90 8.31 14.59
CA ASN A 75 -4.97 7.40 15.00
C ASN A 75 -5.66 8.01 16.23
N PRO A 76 -6.98 8.29 16.21
CA PRO A 76 -7.70 8.74 17.38
C PRO A 76 -7.97 7.54 18.30
N ALA A 77 -6.91 6.97 18.85
CA ALA A 77 -6.92 6.03 19.98
C ALA A 77 -5.48 5.76 20.44
N THR A 78 -4.68 6.80 20.67
CA THR A 78 -3.50 6.69 21.53
C THR A 78 -3.78 7.48 22.80
N SER A 79 -4.63 6.91 23.66
CA SER A 79 -4.58 7.22 25.09
C SER A 79 -3.51 6.29 25.69
N PRO A 80 -2.56 6.79 26.49
CA PRO A 80 -1.56 5.95 27.12
C PRO A 80 -2.19 5.21 28.30
N SER A 81 -2.93 4.13 28.04
CA SER A 81 -3.21 3.12 29.06
C SER A 81 -2.17 2.02 28.95
N THR A 82 -1.24 2.07 29.89
CA THR A 82 -0.20 1.09 30.17
C THR A 82 -0.80 -0.27 30.51
N THR A 83 -1.24 -1.00 29.49
CA THR A 83 -1.39 -2.45 29.55
C THR A 83 -0.51 -2.98 28.45
N ARG A 84 0.68 -3.49 28.81
CA ARG A 84 1.60 -4.16 27.87
C ARG A 84 0.90 -5.38 27.29
N SER A 85 0.08 -5.16 26.27
CA SER A 85 -0.50 -6.22 25.47
C SER A 85 0.65 -6.91 24.77
N ASN A 86 0.80 -8.21 25.03
CA ASN A 86 1.72 -9.04 24.26
C ASN A 86 1.24 -9.20 22.81
N ARG A 87 0.07 -8.67 22.41
CA ARG A 87 -0.40 -8.68 21.02
C ARG A 87 -0.08 -7.40 20.28
N CYS A 88 0.48 -7.56 19.09
CA CYS A 88 0.69 -6.50 18.12
C CYS A 88 -0.66 -5.92 17.66
N SER A 89 -0.83 -4.61 17.81
CA SER A 89 -2.02 -3.87 17.36
C SER A 89 -2.17 -3.83 15.83
N LEU A 90 -1.09 -4.08 15.09
CA LEU A 90 -1.07 -4.01 13.63
C LEU A 90 -1.41 -5.35 12.96
N CYS A 91 -0.80 -6.46 13.40
CA CYS A 91 -0.99 -7.78 12.77
C CYS A 91 -1.67 -8.83 13.68
N GLY A 92 -1.94 -8.50 14.95
CA GLY A 92 -2.58 -9.40 15.90
C GLY A 92 -1.69 -10.49 16.49
N ALA A 93 -0.42 -10.58 16.06
CA ALA A 93 0.54 -11.57 16.52
C ALA A 93 0.83 -11.43 18.02
N VAL A 94 0.96 -12.55 18.71
CA VAL A 94 1.41 -12.60 20.11
C VAL A 94 2.93 -12.58 20.13
N ASN A 95 3.50 -11.60 20.79
CA ASN A 95 4.93 -11.36 20.94
C ASN A 95 5.35 -11.68 22.38
N PRO A 96 6.61 -12.07 22.61
CA PRO A 96 7.13 -12.28 23.96
C PRO A 96 7.00 -11.03 24.83
N GLU A 97 6.79 -11.21 26.14
CA GLU A 97 6.76 -10.10 27.10
C GLU A 97 8.04 -9.27 27.02
N GLY A 98 7.90 -7.95 27.05
CA GLY A 98 9.03 -7.02 26.95
C GLY A 98 9.55 -6.77 25.53
N SER A 99 8.93 -7.36 24.50
CA SER A 99 9.24 -7.02 23.11
C SER A 99 8.86 -5.56 22.82
N THR A 100 9.78 -4.80 22.22
CA THR A 100 9.53 -3.41 21.78
C THR A 100 9.15 -3.32 20.30
N VAL A 101 9.35 -4.40 19.56
CA VAL A 101 9.07 -4.51 18.12
C VAL A 101 8.44 -5.88 17.85
N CYS A 102 7.42 -5.92 16.99
CA CYS A 102 6.73 -7.13 16.61
C CYS A 102 7.63 -8.03 15.77
N ARG A 103 7.76 -9.30 16.16
CA ARG A 103 8.61 -10.28 15.45
C ARG A 103 8.07 -10.69 14.08
N GLU A 104 6.76 -10.53 13.87
CA GLU A 104 6.10 -10.93 12.63
C GLU A 104 6.07 -9.81 11.57
N CYS A 105 5.82 -8.57 11.98
CA CYS A 105 5.63 -7.46 11.03
C CYS A 105 6.60 -6.27 11.22
N GLY A 106 7.44 -6.30 12.24
CA GLY A 106 8.43 -5.24 12.51
C GLY A 106 7.84 -3.92 13.03
N SER A 107 6.54 -3.86 13.37
CA SER A 107 5.94 -2.65 13.96
C SER A 107 6.37 -2.47 15.41
N PRO A 108 6.47 -1.23 15.93
CA PRO A 108 6.56 -1.00 17.38
C PRO A 108 5.37 -1.64 18.11
N LEU A 109 5.61 -2.20 19.30
CA LEU A 109 4.59 -2.83 20.16
C LEU A 109 4.03 -1.86 21.20
#